data_AF-A0A915ZLD1-F1
#
_entry.id   AF-A0A915ZLD1-F1
#
_cell.length_a   1.000
_cell.length_b   1.000
_cell.length_c   1.000
_cell.angle_alpha   90.00
_cell.angle_beta   90.00
_cell.angle_gamma   90.00
#
_symmetry.space_group_name_H-M   'P 1'
#
loop_
_entity.id
_entity.type
_entity.pdbx_description
1 polymer ?
#
loop_
_entity_poly.entity_id
_entity_poly.type
_entity_poly.pdbx_seq_one_letter_code
_entity_poly.pdbx_strand_id
1 'polypeptide(L)'
;MTLIRNVHCSASIKIQLENWRLELHSHPLEINFRFTHNHVIDSSESLSFQHVKEEVHERFLELFRDGYSPVSAIYTYKDGLHITESDQELLEILADRAINPDYGYVIRLSTSTVIMLSKVIMARKYSNV
;
A
#
# COMPACT_ATOMS: atom_id res chain seq x y z
N MET A 1 -6.37 -23.18 -24.40
CA MET A 1 -6.85 -22.15 -23.45
C MET A 1 -6.24 -20.82 -23.86
N THR A 2 -7.01 -19.99 -24.54
CA THR A 2 -6.58 -18.67 -25.00
C THR A 2 -6.67 -17.74 -23.80
N LEU A 3 -5.53 -17.30 -23.25
CA LEU A 3 -5.51 -16.28 -22.19
C LEU A 3 -6.21 -15.03 -22.74
N ILE A 4 -7.36 -14.70 -22.15
CA ILE A 4 -8.07 -13.44 -22.41
C ILE A 4 -7.11 -12.36 -21.95
N ARG A 5 -6.40 -11.75 -22.90
CA ARG A 5 -5.51 -10.63 -22.59
C ARG A 5 -6.41 -9.48 -22.20
N ASN A 6 -6.45 -9.19 -20.92
CA ASN A 6 -7.20 -8.07 -20.38
C ASN A 6 -6.41 -6.80 -20.74
N VAL A 7 -6.57 -6.35 -21.98
CA VAL A 7 -5.80 -5.26 -22.63
C VAL A 7 -6.51 -3.92 -22.55
N HIS A 8 -7.62 -3.83 -21.82
CA HIS A 8 -8.46 -2.63 -21.74
C HIS A 8 -7.98 -1.62 -20.68
N CYS A 9 -6.66 -1.46 -20.52
CA CYS A 9 -6.09 -0.38 -19.73
C CYS A 9 -6.08 0.90 -20.57
N SER A 10 -7.00 1.84 -20.29
CA SER A 10 -7.07 3.15 -20.94
C SER A 10 -6.14 4.20 -20.31
N ALA A 11 -5.32 3.80 -19.33
CA ALA A 11 -4.39 4.70 -18.68
C ALA A 11 -3.35 5.21 -19.68
N SER A 12 -3.07 6.51 -19.63
CA SER A 12 -1.97 7.14 -20.35
C SER A 12 -1.29 8.14 -19.44
N ILE A 13 0.05 8.15 -19.45
CA ILE A 13 0.87 9.11 -18.70
C ILE A 13 1.78 9.77 -19.72
N LYS A 14 1.66 11.10 -19.81
CA LYS A 14 2.49 11.94 -20.64
C LYS A 14 3.44 12.71 -19.74
N ILE A 15 4.74 12.47 -19.86
CA ILE A 15 5.77 13.25 -19.17
C ILE A 15 6.48 14.11 -20.21
N GLN A 16 6.39 15.43 -20.04
CA GLN A 16 7.14 16.40 -20.82
C GLN A 16 8.16 17.04 -19.90
N LEU A 17 9.44 16.92 -20.26
CA LEU A 17 10.52 17.59 -19.56
C LEU A 17 10.75 18.95 -20.22
N GLU A 18 10.31 20.01 -19.56
CA GLU A 18 10.65 21.37 -19.96
C GLU A 18 12.06 21.70 -19.47
N ASN A 19 12.96 21.98 -20.42
CA ASN A 19 14.34 22.27 -20.11
C ASN A 19 14.52 23.75 -19.78
N TRP A 20 14.53 24.08 -18.49
CA TRP A 20 14.60 25.48 -18.03
C TRP A 20 15.94 26.19 -18.30
N ARG A 21 16.98 25.50 -18.80
CA ARG A 21 18.36 26.03 -18.94
C ARG A 21 18.97 25.98 -20.35
N LEU A 22 18.27 25.50 -21.37
CA LEU A 22 18.79 25.51 -22.74
C LEU A 22 17.93 26.43 -23.61
N GLU A 23 18.55 27.44 -24.24
CA GLU A 23 17.91 28.35 -25.21
C GLU A 23 17.42 27.65 -26.51
N LEU A 24 17.55 26.32 -26.60
CA LEU A 24 17.11 25.52 -27.73
C LEU A 24 15.68 25.02 -27.52
N HIS A 25 14.72 25.89 -27.84
CA HIS A 25 13.28 25.60 -27.91
C HIS A 25 12.89 24.57 -29.01
N SER A 26 13.84 23.94 -29.71
CA SER A 26 13.53 23.17 -30.91
C SER A 26 13.19 21.69 -30.65
N HIS A 27 13.61 21.08 -29.53
CA HIS A 27 13.54 19.62 -29.35
C HIS A 27 13.09 19.21 -27.94
N PRO A 28 11.80 19.36 -27.58
CA PRO A 28 11.29 18.84 -26.31
C PRO A 28 11.42 17.31 -26.23
N LEU A 29 11.88 16.78 -25.09
CA LEU A 29 11.86 15.35 -24.82
C LEU A 29 10.46 14.95 -24.33
N GLU A 30 9.73 14.22 -25.17
CA GLU A 30 8.44 13.66 -24.83
C GLU A 30 8.58 12.15 -24.55
N ILE A 31 8.27 11.73 -23.32
CA ILE A 31 8.23 10.32 -22.94
C ILE A 31 6.76 9.89 -22.92
N ASN A 32 6.41 9.00 -23.86
CA ASN A 32 5.08 8.43 -23.98
C ASN A 32 5.08 6.98 -23.48
N PHE A 33 4.45 6.71 -22.34
CA PHE A 33 4.23 5.35 -21.86
C PHE A 33 2.98 4.77 -22.52
N ARG A 34 3.16 3.75 -23.36
CA ARG A 34 2.06 2.93 -23.88
C ARG A 34 1.87 1.76 -22.93
N PHE A 35 0.72 1.72 -22.23
CA PHE A 35 0.38 0.69 -21.25
C PHE A 35 -0.01 -0.64 -21.91
N THR A 36 0.88 -1.18 -22.75
CA THR A 36 0.73 -2.49 -23.36
C THR A 36 1.19 -3.55 -22.38
N HIS A 37 0.23 -4.11 -21.62
CA HIS A 37 0.52 -5.18 -20.69
C HIS A 37 0.71 -6.51 -21.43
N ASN A 38 1.76 -7.23 -21.07
CA ASN A 38 2.00 -8.61 -21.52
C ASN A 38 1.31 -9.66 -20.61
N HIS A 39 0.54 -9.19 -19.63
CA HIS A 39 -0.14 -9.99 -18.61
C HIS A 39 -1.56 -9.47 -18.35
N VAL A 40 -2.34 -10.23 -17.60
CA VAL A 40 -3.70 -9.88 -17.20
C VAL A 40 -3.65 -8.82 -16.10
N ILE A 41 -4.29 -7.67 -16.34
CA ILE A 41 -4.33 -6.56 -15.38
C ILE A 41 -5.27 -6.83 -14.19
N ASP A 42 -6.37 -7.55 -14.40
CA ASP A 42 -7.30 -7.96 -13.35
C ASP A 42 -6.87 -9.32 -12.79
N SER A 43 -5.78 -9.31 -12.02
CA SER A 43 -5.25 -10.49 -11.35
C SER A 43 -5.09 -10.23 -9.86
N SER A 44 -5.09 -11.28 -9.05
CA SER A 44 -4.77 -11.19 -7.62
C SER A 44 -3.37 -10.61 -7.37
N GLU A 45 -2.43 -10.82 -8.30
CA GLU A 45 -1.10 -10.22 -8.24
C GLU A 45 -1.17 -8.69 -8.32
N SER A 46 -2.03 -8.13 -9.17
CA SER A 46 -2.27 -6.68 -9.21
C SER A 46 -2.80 -6.13 -7.89
N LEU A 47 -3.67 -6.90 -7.21
CA LEU A 47 -4.21 -6.51 -5.90
C LEU A 47 -3.13 -6.41 -4.83
N SER A 48 -2.03 -7.17 -4.96
CA SER A 48 -0.89 -7.12 -4.04
C SER A 48 -0.10 -5.80 -4.09
N PHE A 49 -0.32 -4.95 -5.11
CA PHE A 49 0.32 -3.64 -5.22
C PHE A 49 -0.55 -2.49 -4.72
N GLN A 50 -1.80 -2.77 -4.33
CA GLN A 50 -2.70 -1.72 -3.86
C GLN A 50 -2.16 -1.01 -2.60
N HIS A 51 -2.50 0.27 -2.48
CA HIS A 51 -2.19 1.04 -1.29
C HIS A 51 -3.10 0.59 -0.15
N VAL A 52 -2.52 0.38 1.03
CA VAL A 52 -3.28 0.04 2.25
C VAL A 52 -4.24 1.18 2.55
N LYS A 53 -5.53 0.87 2.74
CA LYS A 53 -6.53 1.89 3.07
C LYS A 53 -6.23 2.52 4.43
N GLU A 54 -6.59 3.78 4.58
CA GLU A 54 -6.39 4.54 5.83
C GLU A 54 -7.12 3.90 7.01
N GLU A 55 -8.33 3.37 6.80
CA GLU A 55 -9.09 2.65 7.84
C GLU A 55 -8.34 1.43 8.39
N VAL A 56 -7.67 0.69 7.51
CA VAL A 56 -6.87 -0.48 7.89
C VAL A 56 -5.59 -0.05 8.58
N HIS A 57 -4.95 1.02 8.09
CA HIS A 57 -3.79 1.62 8.72
C HIS A 57 -4.09 2.01 10.18
N GLU A 58 -5.14 2.79 10.40
CA GLU A 58 -5.55 3.23 11.74
C GLU A 58 -5.92 2.04 12.63
N ARG A 59 -6.60 1.03 12.09
CA ARG A 59 -6.91 -0.19 12.85
C ARG A 59 -5.66 -0.90 13.37
N PHE A 60 -4.61 -1.00 12.55
CA PHE A 60 -3.33 -1.55 13.02
C PHE A 60 -2.66 -0.65 14.05
N LEU A 61 -2.74 0.69 13.90
CA LEU A 61 -2.21 1.61 14.90
C LEU A 61 -2.91 1.47 16.26
N GLU A 62 -4.23 1.27 16.29
CA GLU A 62 -4.99 0.97 17.51
C GLU A 62 -4.48 -0.31 18.17
N LEU A 63 -4.37 -1.41 17.42
CA LEU A 63 -3.84 -2.68 17.94
C LEU A 63 -2.44 -2.52 18.54
N PHE A 64 -1.57 -1.71 17.93
CA PHE A 64 -0.25 -1.42 18.51
C PHE A 64 -0.32 -0.59 19.78
N ARG A 65 -1.24 0.37 19.87
CA ARG A 65 -1.48 1.15 21.11
C ARG A 65 -1.98 0.26 22.24
N ASP A 66 -2.76 -0.76 21.90
CA ASP A 66 -3.27 -1.78 22.83
C ASP A 66 -2.20 -2.83 23.22
N GLY A 67 -0.97 -2.70 22.69
CA GLY A 67 0.17 -3.53 23.05
C GLY A 67 0.32 -4.82 22.24
N TYR A 68 -0.43 -4.97 21.14
CA TYR A 68 -0.27 -6.13 20.26
C TYR A 68 1.09 -6.07 19.55
N SER A 69 1.77 -7.21 19.51
CA SER A 69 2.89 -7.40 18.60
C SER A 69 2.41 -7.40 17.13
N PRO A 70 3.29 -7.17 16.15
CA PRO A 70 2.93 -7.24 14.72
C PRO A 70 2.27 -8.56 14.33
N VAL A 71 2.80 -9.67 14.86
CA VAL A 71 2.29 -11.01 14.58
C VAL A 71 0.89 -11.17 15.15
N SER A 72 0.69 -10.86 16.43
CA SER A 72 -0.62 -10.95 17.07
C SER A 72 -1.64 -10.01 16.43
N ALA A 73 -1.24 -8.79 16.05
CA ALA A 73 -2.12 -7.84 15.38
C ALA A 73 -2.62 -8.38 14.03
N ILE A 74 -1.75 -9.02 13.24
CA ILE A 74 -2.15 -9.66 11.96
C ILE A 74 -3.19 -10.74 12.19
N TYR A 75 -2.96 -11.63 13.17
CA TYR A 75 -3.91 -12.70 13.46
C TYR A 75 -5.24 -12.12 13.95
N THR A 76 -5.22 -11.21 14.93
CA THR A 76 -6.43 -10.58 15.45
C THR A 76 -7.22 -9.83 14.36
N TYR A 77 -6.53 -9.13 13.45
CA TYR A 77 -7.17 -8.45 12.34
C TYR A 77 -7.80 -9.44 11.35
N LYS A 78 -7.07 -10.49 10.97
CA LYS A 78 -7.56 -11.52 10.05
C LYS A 78 -8.72 -12.31 10.64
N ASP A 79 -8.67 -12.67 11.92
CA ASP A 79 -9.76 -13.36 12.60
C ASP A 79 -11.03 -12.51 12.56
N GLY A 80 -10.91 -11.18 12.69
CA GLY A 80 -12.01 -10.24 12.48
C GLY A 80 -12.63 -10.35 11.09
N LEU A 81 -11.82 -10.39 10.03
CA LEU A 81 -12.31 -10.56 8.66
C LEU A 81 -13.06 -11.88 8.44
N HIS A 82 -12.59 -12.99 9.06
CA HIS A 82 -13.27 -14.28 8.95
C HIS A 82 -14.64 -14.31 9.67
N ILE A 83 -14.88 -13.39 10.60
CA ILE A 83 -16.15 -13.29 11.33
C ILE A 83 -17.14 -12.40 10.57
N THR A 84 -16.66 -11.34 9.91
CA THR A 84 -17.54 -10.34 9.28
C THR A 84 -17.93 -10.68 7.85
N GLU A 85 -17.03 -11.33 7.09
CA GLU A 85 -17.20 -11.53 5.66
C GLU A 85 -17.71 -12.93 5.32
N SER A 86 -18.42 -13.07 4.19
CA SER A 86 -18.81 -14.38 3.68
C SER A 86 -17.61 -15.14 3.08
N ASP A 87 -17.66 -16.47 3.03
CA ASP A 87 -16.58 -17.31 2.48
C ASP A 87 -16.18 -16.91 1.04
N GLN A 88 -17.14 -16.44 0.24
CA GLN A 88 -16.91 -16.03 -1.15
C GLN A 88 -16.16 -14.69 -1.24
N GLU A 89 -16.51 -13.73 -0.40
CA GLU A 89 -15.88 -12.39 -0.36
C GLU A 89 -14.52 -12.44 0.34
N LEU A 90 -14.38 -13.33 1.33
CA LEU A 90 -13.17 -13.49 2.13
C LEU A 90 -11.94 -13.80 1.26
N LEU A 91 -12.07 -14.63 0.23
CA LEU A 91 -10.96 -14.97 -0.67
C LEU A 91 -10.43 -13.75 -1.44
N GLU A 92 -11.33 -12.88 -1.89
CA GLU A 92 -10.97 -11.66 -2.61
C GLU A 92 -10.32 -10.64 -1.67
N ILE A 93 -10.90 -10.46 -0.49
CA ILE A 93 -10.41 -9.55 0.55
C ILE A 93 -9.02 -9.96 1.05
N LEU A 94 -8.78 -11.26 1.22
CA LEU A 94 -7.47 -11.76 1.65
C LEU A 94 -6.39 -11.58 0.57
N ALA A 95 -6.76 -11.49 -0.70
CA ALA A 95 -5.83 -11.19 -1.80
C ALA A 95 -5.58 -9.68 -1.97
N ASP A 96 -6.52 -8.84 -1.53
CA ASP A 96 -6.40 -7.39 -1.64
C ASP A 96 -5.51 -6.78 -0.56
N ARG A 97 -4.33 -6.29 -0.95
CA ARG A 97 -3.41 -5.61 -0.04
C ARG A 97 -4.01 -4.36 0.59
N ALA A 98 -4.97 -3.71 -0.09
CA ALA A 98 -5.64 -2.54 0.44
C ALA A 98 -6.37 -2.85 1.76
N ILE A 99 -6.88 -4.09 1.88
CA ILE A 99 -7.68 -4.56 3.02
C ILE A 99 -6.88 -5.51 3.91
N ASN A 100 -6.10 -6.43 3.35
CA ASN A 100 -5.24 -7.38 4.06
C ASN A 100 -3.75 -7.08 3.78
N PRO A 101 -3.13 -6.14 4.53
CA PRO A 101 -1.75 -5.76 4.32
C PRO A 101 -0.77 -6.91 4.42
N ASP A 102 0.28 -6.83 3.62
CA ASP A 102 1.40 -7.76 3.71
C ASP A 102 2.12 -7.66 5.06
N TYR A 103 2.75 -8.75 5.47
CA TYR A 103 3.51 -8.82 6.73
C TYR A 103 4.57 -7.72 6.84
N GLY A 104 5.26 -7.42 5.73
CA GLY A 104 6.31 -6.40 5.69
C GLY A 104 5.77 -5.00 5.98
N TYR A 105 4.57 -4.67 5.49
CA TYR A 105 3.88 -3.42 5.80
C TYR A 105 3.62 -3.28 7.30
N VAL A 106 3.03 -4.30 7.92
CA VAL A 106 2.66 -4.28 9.35
C VAL A 106 3.90 -4.15 10.24
N ILE A 107 5.00 -4.85 9.90
CA ILE A 107 6.28 -4.75 10.63
C ILE A 107 6.86 -3.34 10.54
N ARG A 108 6.90 -2.74 9.34
CA ARG A 108 7.39 -1.36 9.15
C ARG A 108 6.54 -0.36 9.92
N LEU A 109 5.21 -0.53 9.91
CA LEU A 109 4.28 0.32 10.64
C LEU A 109 4.55 0.25 12.15
N SER A 110 4.63 -0.96 12.71
CA SER A 110 4.91 -1.15 14.14
C SER A 110 6.25 -0.53 14.58
N THR A 111 7.29 -0.66 13.76
CA THR A 111 8.62 -0.11 14.05
C THR A 111 8.57 1.42 14.06
N SER A 112 7.84 2.02 13.11
CA SER A 112 7.65 3.46 13.03
C SER A 112 6.90 3.99 14.27
N THR A 113 5.87 3.28 14.71
CA THR A 113 5.10 3.60 15.93
C THR A 113 5.93 3.47 17.20
N VAL A 114 6.72 2.41 17.36
CA VAL A 114 7.60 2.20 18.52
C VAL A 114 8.68 3.30 18.60
N ILE A 115 9.25 3.68 17.45
CA ILE A 115 10.21 4.80 17.38
C ILE A 115 9.54 6.12 17.78
N MET A 116 8.31 6.37 17.32
CA MET A 116 7.55 7.58 17.68
C MET A 116 7.24 7.62 19.18
N LEU A 117 6.73 6.54 19.77
CA LEU A 117 6.45 6.45 21.21
C LEU A 117 7.73 6.63 22.04
N SER A 118 8.84 6.02 21.62
CA SER A 118 10.14 6.17 22.29
C SER A 118 10.64 7.62 22.25
N LYS A 119 10.48 8.31 21.11
CA LYS A 119 10.82 9.74 20.98
C LYS A 119 9.94 10.63 21.86
N VAL A 120 8.63 10.34 21.94
CA VAL A 120 7.69 11.09 22.80
C VAL A 120 8.01 10.88 24.29
N ILE A 121 8.29 9.64 24.70
CA ILE A 121 8.68 9.31 26.08
C ILE A 121 10.00 10.02 26.44
N MET A 122 10.99 9.98 25.55
CA MET A 122 12.25 10.70 25.74
C MET A 122 12.01 12.22 25.84
N ALA A 123 11.26 12.82 24.92
CA ALA A 123 10.95 14.26 24.96
C ALA A 123 10.23 14.69 26.25
N ARG A 124 9.30 13.87 26.76
CA ARG A 124 8.63 14.11 28.06
C ARG A 124 9.56 13.96 29.25
N LYS A 125 10.53 13.04 29.19
CA LYS A 125 11.53 12.86 30.25
C LYS A 125 12.51 14.03 30.34
N TYR A 126 12.82 14.67 29.21
CA TYR A 126 13.73 15.84 29.16
C TYR A 126 13.02 17.20 29.24
N SER A 127 11.68 17.26 29.19
CA SER A 127 10.93 18.52 29.38
C SER A 127 10.46 18.76 30.83
N ASN A 128 10.65 17.78 31.73
CA ASN A 128 10.32 17.88 33.16
C ASN A 128 11.59 18.10 34.02
N VAL A 129 12.63 18.71 33.46
CA VAL A 129 13.86 19.15 34.16
C VAL A 129 13.98 20.66 34.03
#